data_AF-A0A7S7W3D1-F1
#
_entry.id   AF-A0A7S7W3D1-F1
#
_cell.length_a   1.000
_cell.length_b   1.000
_cell.length_c   1.000
_cell.angle_alpha   90.00
_cell.angle_beta   90.00
_cell.angle_gamma   90.00
#
_symmetry.space_group_name_H-M   'P 1'
#
loop_
_entity.id
_entity.type
_entity.pdbx_description
1 polymer ?
#
loop_
_entity_poly.entity_id
_entity_poly.type
_entity_poly.pdbx_seq_one_letter_code
_entity_poly.pdbx_strand_id
1 'polypeptide(L)'
;MTEDDPTDEISDIEDRIEALAEIAERCRKYILASKIAIGAGAALLVVTILGVFGFGQTAALGSIALVLGGIVSLGSNVSTLRQTDEAISAAEARRAALIGSIDLRVVADAPLKLV
;
A
#
# COMPACT_ATOMS: atom_id res chain seq x y z
N MET A 1 -22.85 19.49 -23.34
CA MET A 1 -21.76 19.65 -22.36
C MET A 1 -22.44 19.73 -21.01
N THR A 2 -22.77 18.59 -20.43
CA THR A 2 -23.27 18.52 -19.05
C THR A 2 -22.11 18.96 -18.17
N GLU A 3 -22.31 19.99 -17.37
CA GLU A 3 -21.46 20.24 -16.19
C GLU A 3 -21.32 18.91 -15.46
N ASP A 4 -20.07 18.50 -15.24
CA ASP A 4 -19.72 17.30 -14.47
C ASP A 4 -20.42 17.45 -13.12
N ASP A 5 -21.35 16.55 -12.80
CA ASP A 5 -22.06 16.63 -11.53
C ASP A 5 -20.99 16.47 -10.44
N PRO A 6 -20.93 17.34 -9.41
CA PRO A 6 -19.94 17.20 -8.35
C PRO A 6 -19.94 15.81 -7.70
N THR A 7 -21.04 15.07 -7.78
CA THR A 7 -21.12 13.66 -7.36
C THR A 7 -20.33 12.73 -8.27
N ASP A 8 -20.33 12.94 -9.58
CA ASP A 8 -19.55 12.14 -10.55
C ASP A 8 -18.05 12.36 -10.31
N GLU A 9 -17.61 13.61 -10.12
CA GLU A 9 -16.20 13.91 -9.79
C GLU A 9 -15.78 13.30 -8.44
N ILE A 10 -16.67 13.31 -7.45
CA ILE A 10 -16.44 12.64 -6.15
C ILE A 10 -16.30 11.13 -6.35
N SER A 11 -17.16 10.52 -7.16
CA SER A 11 -17.11 9.08 -7.46
C SER A 11 -15.77 8.69 -8.10
N ASP A 12 -15.30 9.46 -9.08
CA ASP A 12 -14.01 9.23 -9.72
C ASP A 12 -12.83 9.33 -8.74
N ILE A 13 -12.91 10.26 -7.78
CA ILE A 13 -11.90 10.38 -6.72
C ILE A 13 -11.94 9.18 -5.78
N GLU A 14 -13.13 8.69 -5.41
CA GLU A 14 -13.28 7.51 -4.56
C GLU A 14 -12.73 6.25 -5.23
N ASP A 15 -13.02 6.04 -6.51
CA ASP A 15 -12.46 4.93 -7.31
C ASP A 15 -10.92 5.00 -7.36
N ARG A 16 -10.37 6.21 -7.49
CA ARG A 16 -8.92 6.42 -7.46
C ARG A 16 -8.31 6.14 -6.09
N ILE A 17 -8.98 6.52 -5.00
CA ILE A 17 -8.53 6.21 -3.64
C ILE A 17 -8.50 4.70 -3.43
N GLU A 18 -9.54 3.97 -3.86
CA GLU A 18 -9.59 2.51 -3.75
C GLU A 18 -8.45 1.84 -4.52
N ALA A 19 -8.20 2.27 -5.76
CA ALA A 19 -7.09 1.76 -6.56
C ALA A 19 -5.72 2.03 -5.91
N LEU A 20 -5.52 3.20 -5.31
CA LEU A 20 -4.30 3.52 -4.56
C LEU A 20 -4.19 2.68 -3.29
N ALA A 21 -5.29 2.45 -2.57
CA ALA A 21 -5.32 1.62 -1.37
C ALA A 21 -4.91 0.17 -1.68
N GLU A 22 -5.34 -0.38 -2.82
CA GLU A 22 -4.91 -1.70 -3.29
C GLU A 22 -3.39 -1.74 -3.55
N ILE A 23 -2.85 -0.71 -4.21
CA ILE A 23 -1.39 -0.59 -4.44
C ILE A 23 -0.64 -0.55 -3.11
N ALA A 24 -1.10 0.26 -2.15
CA ALA A 24 -0.51 0.35 -0.83
C ALA A 24 -0.53 -1.00 -0.09
N GLU A 25 -1.63 -1.74 -0.19
CA GLU A 25 -1.74 -3.07 0.42
C GLU A 25 -0.77 -4.08 -0.21
N ARG A 26 -0.64 -4.06 -1.54
CA ARG A 26 0.35 -4.87 -2.26
C ARG A 26 1.77 -4.54 -1.82
N CYS A 27 2.13 -3.26 -1.71
CA CYS A 27 3.43 -2.84 -1.21
C CYS A 27 3.69 -3.36 0.22
N ARG A 28 2.70 -3.31 1.12
CA ARG A 28 2.81 -3.89 2.47
C ARG A 28 3.08 -5.39 2.44
N LYS A 29 2.41 -6.15 1.56
CA LYS A 29 2.66 -7.59 1.35
C LYS A 29 4.08 -7.86 0.85
N TYR A 30 4.56 -7.11 -0.14
CA TYR A 30 5.94 -7.25 -0.65
C TYR A 30 7.01 -6.84 0.38
N ILE A 31 6.75 -5.83 1.20
CA ILE A 31 7.64 -5.46 2.31
C ILE A 31 7.81 -6.63 3.28
N LEU A 32 6.72 -7.28 3.66
CA LEU A 32 6.77 -8.46 4.54
C LEU A 32 7.55 -9.60 3.87
N ALA A 33 7.25 -9.93 2.62
CA ALA A 33 7.96 -10.97 1.87
C ALA A 33 9.46 -10.66 1.76
N SER A 34 9.83 -9.40 1.54
CA SER A 34 11.22 -8.94 1.45
C SER A 34 11.95 -9.11 2.78
N LYS A 35 11.32 -8.81 3.91
CA LYS A 35 11.90 -9.04 5.25
C LYS A 35 12.14 -10.52 5.53
N ILE A 36 11.18 -11.38 5.15
CA ILE A 36 11.32 -12.84 5.27
C ILE A 36 12.49 -13.32 4.42
N ALA A 37 12.58 -12.83 3.18
CA ALA A 37 13.68 -13.15 2.28
C ALA A 37 15.03 -12.78 2.91
N ILE A 38 15.20 -11.52 3.35
CA ILE A 38 16.44 -11.07 4.00
C ILE A 38 16.81 -11.97 5.19
N GLY A 39 15.86 -12.25 6.07
CA GLY A 39 16.08 -13.10 7.24
C GLY A 39 16.48 -14.53 6.86
N ALA A 40 15.75 -15.14 5.92
CA ALA A 40 16.03 -16.51 5.45
C ALA A 40 17.39 -16.60 4.74
N GLY A 41 17.70 -15.62 3.88
CA GLY A 41 18.98 -15.55 3.17
C GLY A 41 20.15 -15.38 4.13
N ALA A 42 20.04 -14.47 5.11
CA ALA A 42 21.08 -14.29 6.12
C ALA A 42 21.29 -15.56 6.96
N ALA A 43 20.21 -16.21 7.40
CA ALA A 43 20.27 -17.46 8.15
C ALA A 43 20.94 -18.58 7.32
N LEU A 44 20.54 -18.75 6.05
CA LEU A 44 21.12 -19.74 5.15
C LEU A 44 22.61 -19.48 4.90
N LEU A 45 23.01 -18.21 4.77
CA LEU A 45 24.41 -17.84 4.58
C LEU A 45 25.24 -18.26 5.80
N VAL A 46 24.78 -17.97 7.02
CA VAL A 46 25.44 -18.38 8.27
C VAL A 46 25.58 -19.90 8.35
N VAL A 47 24.50 -20.63 8.07
CA VAL A 47 24.49 -22.11 8.08
C VAL A 47 25.49 -22.67 7.06
N THR A 48 25.59 -22.05 5.89
CA THR A 48 26.52 -22.44 4.82
C THR A 48 27.97 -22.18 5.23
N ILE A 49 28.27 -21.01 5.82
CA ILE A 49 29.60 -20.65 6.33
C ILE A 49 30.06 -21.60 7.43
N LEU A 50 29.14 -22.00 8.33
CA LEU A 50 29.44 -22.94 9.42
C LEU A 50 29.55 -24.40 8.94
N GLY A 51 29.26 -24.69 7.67
CA GLY A 51 29.41 -26.02 7.08
C GLY A 51 28.43 -27.08 7.62
N VAL A 52 27.34 -26.67 8.28
CA VAL A 52 26.45 -27.55 9.05
C VAL A 52 25.82 -28.67 8.20
N PHE A 53 25.60 -28.42 6.90
CA PHE A 53 24.95 -29.37 5.98
C PHE A 53 25.78 -29.68 4.73
N GLY A 54 27.05 -29.27 4.66
CA GLY A 54 27.86 -29.44 3.44
C GLY A 54 27.33 -28.65 2.23
N PHE A 55 26.61 -27.54 2.47
CA PHE A 55 26.09 -26.67 1.43
C PHE A 55 27.23 -26.08 0.57
N GLY A 56 27.12 -26.20 -0.75
CA GLY A 56 28.14 -25.76 -1.69
C GLY A 56 28.07 -24.26 -2.03
N GLN A 57 28.95 -23.82 -2.96
CA GLN A 57 29.01 -22.43 -3.45
C GLN A 57 27.66 -21.92 -3.99
N THR A 58 26.83 -22.79 -4.55
CA THR A 58 25.50 -22.44 -5.06
C THR A 58 24.57 -21.94 -3.96
N ALA A 59 24.61 -22.54 -2.76
CA ALA A 59 23.82 -22.11 -1.62
C ALA A 59 24.30 -20.76 -1.07
N ALA A 60 25.63 -20.55 -1.01
CA ALA A 60 26.20 -19.26 -0.63
C ALA A 60 25.77 -18.15 -1.60
N LEU A 61 25.92 -18.35 -2.90
CA LEU A 61 25.49 -17.39 -3.92
C LEU A 61 23.98 -17.13 -3.86
N GLY A 62 23.16 -18.20 -3.72
CA GLY A 62 21.72 -18.08 -3.57
C GLY A 62 21.33 -17.26 -2.35
N SER A 63 21.99 -17.47 -1.21
CA SER A 63 21.73 -16.72 0.02
C SER A 63 22.05 -15.22 -0.13
N ILE A 64 23.16 -14.88 -0.77
CA ILE A 64 23.55 -13.49 -1.06
C ILE A 64 22.54 -12.84 -2.02
N ALA A 65 22.18 -13.53 -3.09
CA ALA A 65 21.19 -13.04 -4.05
C ALA A 65 19.83 -12.78 -3.38
N LEU A 66 19.42 -13.65 -2.47
CA LEU A 66 18.17 -13.56 -1.74
C LEU A 66 18.18 -12.39 -0.74
N VAL A 67 19.29 -12.15 -0.04
CA VAL A 67 19.48 -10.97 0.82
C VAL A 67 19.45 -9.68 0.00
N LEU A 68 20.27 -9.57 -1.05
CA LEU A 68 20.36 -8.36 -1.86
C LEU A 68 19.04 -8.05 -2.58
N GLY A 69 18.41 -9.08 -3.18
CA GLY A 69 17.10 -8.95 -3.81
C GLY A 69 16.02 -8.54 -2.81
N GLY A 70 16.05 -9.08 -1.59
CA GLY A 70 15.16 -8.68 -0.51
C GLY A 70 15.35 -7.23 -0.09
N ILE A 71 16.60 -6.75 0.07
CA ILE A 71 16.89 -5.35 0.46
C ILE A 71 16.39 -4.38 -0.62
N VAL A 72 16.70 -4.64 -1.89
CA VAL A 72 16.27 -3.78 -2.99
C VAL A 72 14.74 -3.75 -3.10
N SER A 73 14.09 -4.92 -3.06
CA SER A 73 12.63 -5.03 -3.08
C SER A 73 11.98 -4.29 -1.90
N LEU A 74 12.55 -4.41 -0.70
CA LEU A 74 12.07 -3.71 0.49
C LEU A 74 12.11 -2.18 0.29
N GLY A 75 13.26 -1.65 -0.16
CA GLY A 75 13.43 -0.21 -0.39
C GLY A 75 12.45 0.35 -1.42
N SER A 76 12.31 -0.32 -2.57
CA SER A 76 11.37 0.09 -3.62
C SER A 76 9.94 0.11 -3.12
N ASN A 77 9.48 -0.95 -2.45
CA ASN A 77 8.09 -1.00 -1.96
C ASN A 77 7.81 -0.02 -0.81
N VAL A 78 8.79 0.29 0.04
CA VAL A 78 8.63 1.33 1.07
C VAL A 78 8.49 2.71 0.43
N SER A 79 9.31 3.01 -0.58
CA SER A 79 9.22 4.28 -1.30
C SER A 79 7.88 4.43 -2.02
N THR A 80 7.44 3.39 -2.73
CA THR A 80 6.13 3.38 -3.40
C THR A 80 5.00 3.53 -2.39
N LEU A 81 5.02 2.79 -1.27
CA LEU A 81 3.99 2.90 -0.24
C LEU A 81 3.83 4.35 0.27
N ARG A 82 4.95 5.04 0.55
CA ARG A 82 4.91 6.45 0.99
C ARG A 82 4.31 7.38 -0.06
N GLN A 83 4.70 7.23 -1.32
CA GLN A 83 4.15 8.00 -2.43
C GLN A 83 2.65 7.73 -2.63
N THR A 84 2.23 6.47 -2.48
CA THR A 84 0.82 6.08 -2.56
C THR A 84 0.00 6.65 -1.41
N ASP A 85 0.50 6.59 -0.18
CA ASP A 85 -0.17 7.17 1.00
C ASP A 85 -0.30 8.71 0.87
N GLU A 86 0.74 9.39 0.36
CA GLU A 86 0.67 10.82 0.04
C GLU A 86 -0.38 11.12 -1.04
N ALA A 87 -0.47 10.28 -2.09
CA ALA A 87 -1.47 10.43 -3.14
C ALA A 87 -2.90 10.19 -2.63
N ILE A 88 -3.10 9.23 -1.72
CA ILE A 88 -4.39 8.99 -1.05
C ILE A 88 -4.78 10.24 -0.27
N SER A 89 -3.88 10.76 0.58
CA SER A 89 -4.17 11.95 1.39
C SER A 89 -4.52 13.17 0.53
N ALA A 90 -3.83 13.36 -0.60
CA ALA A 90 -4.15 14.44 -1.54
C ALA A 90 -5.52 14.24 -2.20
N ALA A 91 -5.89 13.01 -2.55
CA ALA A 91 -7.20 12.70 -3.12
C ALA A 91 -8.33 12.91 -2.09
N GLU A 92 -8.13 12.49 -0.84
CA GLU A 92 -9.07 12.73 0.26
C GLU A 92 -9.26 14.22 0.53
N ALA A 93 -8.18 15.02 0.52
CA ALA A 93 -8.27 16.47 0.68
C ALA A 93 -9.07 17.12 -0.44
N ARG A 94 -8.89 16.68 -1.70
CA ARG A 94 -9.69 17.17 -2.84
C ARG A 94 -11.16 16.80 -2.69
N ARG A 95 -11.45 15.55 -2.33
CA ARG A 95 -12.82 15.09 -2.08
C ARG A 95 -13.50 15.90 -0.98
N ALA A 96 -12.81 16.15 0.13
CA ALA A 96 -13.33 16.98 1.22
C ALA A 96 -13.62 18.43 0.76
N ALA A 97 -12.74 19.01 -0.06
CA ALA A 97 -12.94 20.34 -0.63
C ALA A 97 -14.15 20.41 -1.57
N LEU A 98 -14.34 19.40 -2.43
CA LEU A 98 -15.50 19.29 -3.32
C LEU A 98 -16.80 19.15 -2.52
N ILE A 99 -16.86 18.23 -1.57
CA ILE A 99 -18.03 18.07 -0.68
C ILE A 99 -18.35 19.38 0.04
N GLY A 100 -17.33 20.08 0.54
CA GLY A 100 -17.51 21.37 1.22
C GLY A 100 -18.02 22.49 0.31
N SER A 101 -17.91 22.35 -1.01
CA SER A 101 -18.44 23.32 -1.99
C SER A 101 -19.89 23.04 -2.42
N ILE A 102 -20.44 21.86 -2.11
CA ILE A 102 -21.81 21.48 -2.45
C ILE A 102 -22.79 22.18 -1.48
N ASP A 103 -23.85 22.79 -2.00
CA ASP A 103 -24.93 23.39 -1.20
C ASP A 103 -25.86 22.29 -0.66
N LEU A 104 -25.48 21.72 0.50
CA LEU A 104 -26.19 20.61 1.12
C LEU A 104 -27.49 21.08 1.79
N ARG A 105 -28.62 20.48 1.39
CA ARG A 105 -29.93 20.74 2.02
C ARG A 105 -30.02 20.05 3.39
N VAL A 106 -30.29 20.83 4.44
CA VAL A 106 -30.61 20.30 5.77
C VAL A 106 -31.94 19.54 5.74
N VAL A 107 -31.92 18.26 6.11
CA VAL A 107 -33.12 17.42 6.30
C VAL A 107 -33.31 17.22 7.80
N ALA A 108 -34.38 17.79 8.36
CA ALA A 108 -34.72 17.62 9.77
C ALA A 108 -35.33 16.24 10.03
N ASP A 109 -35.01 15.64 11.18
CA ASP A 109 -35.61 14.37 11.60
C ASP A 109 -37.14 14.50 11.73
N ALA A 110 -37.84 13.46 11.27
CA ALA A 110 -39.29 13.38 11.43
C ALA A 110 -39.63 13.19 12.92
N PRO A 111 -40.66 13.89 13.47
CA PRO A 111 -41.04 13.73 14.86
C PRO A 111 -41.39 12.27 15.14
N LEU A 112 -40.74 11.69 16.15
CA LEU A 112 -41.01 10.34 16.63
C LEU A 112 -42.50 10.24 16.95
N LYS A 113 -43.25 9.42 16.19
CA LYS A 113 -44.65 9.12 16.50
C LYS A 113 -44.67 8.31 17.80
N LEU A 114 -44.86 9.00 18.92
CA LEU A 114 -45.30 8.39 20.17
C LEU A 114 -46.77 7.95 19.96
N VAL A 115 -46.98 6.66 19.74
CA VAL A 115 -48.29 5.99 19.81
C VAL A 115 -48.28 5.12 21.06
#